data_AF-A0A7J3BB56-F1
#
_entry.id   AF-A0A7J3BB56-F1
#
_cell.length_a   1.000
_cell.length_b   1.000
_cell.length_c   1.000
_cell.angle_alpha   90.00
_cell.angle_beta   90.00
_cell.angle_gamma   90.00
#
_symmetry.space_group_name_H-M   'P 1'
#
loop_
_entity.id
_entity.type
_entity.pdbx_description
1 polymer ?
#
loop_
_entity_poly.entity_id
_entity_poly.type
_entity_poly.pdbx_seq_one_letter_code
_entity_poly.pdbx_strand_id
1 'polypeptide(L)' 'MGVVYRPEDMLRGRRAIIEKGLRDASPGVRDIVMKIFEAWEGKPSEERLIELVGEEKAKRLMESLRR' A
#
# COMPACT_ATOMS: atom_id res chain seq x y z
N MET A 1 3.25 -7.54 20.00
CA MET A 1 4.39 -7.67 19.07
C MET A 1 3.92 -7.23 17.70
N GLY A 2 4.03 -5.94 17.39
CA GLY A 2 3.71 -5.42 16.06
C GLY A 2 4.83 -5.82 15.12
N VAL A 3 4.51 -6.56 14.06
CA VAL A 3 5.47 -6.81 12.98
C VAL A 3 5.76 -5.44 12.36
N VAL A 4 6.94 -4.89 12.66
CA VAL A 4 7.48 -3.73 11.95
C VAL A 4 7.87 -4.26 10.58
N TYR A 5 6.90 -4.30 9.67
CA TYR A 5 7.14 -4.67 8.30
C TYR A 5 8.02 -3.58 7.71
N ARG A 6 9.28 -3.91 7.42
CA ARG A 6 10.18 -2.95 6.79
C ARG A 6 9.60 -2.60 5.42
N PRO A 7 9.51 -1.31 5.07
CA PRO A 7 8.94 -0.87 3.79
C PRO A 7 9.64 -1.52 2.59
N GLU A 8 10.95 -1.75 2.68
CA GLU A 8 11.74 -2.49 1.69
C GLU A 8 11.26 -3.94 1.46
N ASP A 9 10.75 -4.59 2.50
CA ASP A 9 10.25 -5.96 2.46
C ASP A 9 8.82 -6.02 1.89
N MET A 10 7.99 -5.00 2.16
CA MET A 10 6.67 -4.83 1.53
C MET A 10 6.78 -4.55 0.03
N LEU A 11 7.81 -3.82 -0.40
CA LEU A 11 7.94 -3.40 -1.81
C LEU A 11 8.68 -4.41 -2.68
N ARG A 12 9.63 -5.18 -2.12
CA ARG A 12 10.34 -6.23 -2.86
C ARG A 12 9.38 -7.32 -3.33
N GLY A 13 9.05 -7.30 -4.61
CA GLY A 13 8.20 -8.28 -5.29
C GLY A 13 6.70 -7.95 -5.31
N ARG A 14 6.23 -7.02 -4.48
CA ARG A 14 4.80 -6.67 -4.36
C ARG A 14 4.42 -5.40 -5.09
N ARG A 15 5.41 -4.68 -5.66
CA ARG A 15 5.17 -3.56 -6.59
C ARG A 15 4.21 -3.95 -7.72
N ALA A 16 4.38 -5.14 -8.29
CA ALA A 16 3.47 -5.67 -9.31
C ALA A 16 2.03 -5.90 -8.79
N ILE A 17 1.87 -6.25 -7.51
CA ILE A 17 0.55 -6.42 -6.87
C ILE A 17 -0.12 -5.06 -6.68
N ILE A 18 0.63 -4.07 -6.21
CA ILE A 18 0.17 -2.69 -6.03
C ILE A 18 -0.22 -2.10 -7.40
N GLU A 19 0.62 -2.24 -8.41
CA GLU A 19 0.34 -1.77 -9.78
C GLU A 19 -0.88 -2.45 -10.40
N LYS A 20 -1.08 -3.75 -10.14
CA LYS A 20 -2.26 -4.49 -10.61
C LYS A 20 -3.53 -4.09 -9.88
N GLY A 21 -3.46 -3.89 -8.56
CA GLY A 21 -4.60 -3.42 -7.73
C GLY A 21 -4.98 -1.96 -7.99
N LEU A 22 -4.01 -1.16 -8.44
CA LEU A 22 -4.19 0.22 -8.87
C LEU A 22 -4.21 0.37 -10.39
N ARG A 23 -4.47 -0.71 -11.14
CA ARG A 23 -4.54 -0.67 -12.60
C ARG A 23 -5.57 0.36 -13.08
N ASP A 24 -6.71 0.41 -12.41
CA ASP A 24 -7.81 1.35 -12.65
C ASP A 24 -7.60 2.73 -12.01
N ALA A 25 -6.55 2.90 -11.19
CA ALA A 25 -6.22 4.19 -10.60
C ALA A 25 -5.21 4.96 -11.48
N SER A 26 -5.32 6.29 -11.43
CA SER A 26 -4.41 7.19 -12.13
C SER A 26 -2.95 6.97 -11.71
N PRO A 27 -1.99 7.19 -12.63
CA PRO A 27 -0.56 7.02 -12.33
C PRO A 27 -0.08 7.87 -11.15
N GLY A 28 -0.68 9.06 -10.92
CA GLY A 28 -0.39 9.88 -9.73
C GLY A 28 -0.80 9.22 -8.41
N VAL A 29 -1.92 8.49 -8.39
CA VAL A 29 -2.36 7.74 -7.20
C VAL A 29 -1.38 6.60 -6.91
N ARG A 30 -0.86 5.92 -7.94
CA ARG A 30 0.15 4.85 -7.78
C ARG A 30 1.43 5.36 -7.15
N ASP A 31 1.92 6.52 -7.59
CA ASP A 31 3.13 7.13 -7.04
C ASP A 31 2.97 7.48 -5.56
N ILE A 32 1.82 8.06 -5.20
CA ILE A 32 1.51 8.42 -3.81
C ILE A 32 1.38 7.16 -2.94
N VAL A 33 0.65 6.15 -3.40
CA VAL A 33 0.55 4.86 -2.69
C VAL A 33 1.93 4.24 -2.49
N MET A 34 2.78 4.28 -3.50
CA MET A 34 4.13 3.73 -3.40
C MET A 34 4.95 4.48 -2.34
N LYS A 35 4.86 5.81 -2.28
CA LYS A 35 5.48 6.61 -1.22
C LYS A 35 4.94 6.28 0.18
N ILE A 36 3.64 6.02 0.31
CA ILE A 36 3.04 5.60 1.60
C ILE A 36 3.62 4.26 2.03
N PHE A 37 3.81 3.32 1.10
CA PHE A 37 4.45 2.03 1.37
C PHE A 37 5.96 2.12 1.60
N GLU A 38 6.67 3.06 0.95
CA GLU A 38 8.09 3.33 1.19
C GLU A 38 8.34 3.93 2.58
N ALA A 39 7.41 4.78 3.04
CA ALA A 39 7.43 5.39 4.37
C ALA A 39 6.38 4.74 5.28
N TRP A 40 6.28 3.41 5.28
CA TRP A 40 5.25 2.72 6.05
C TRP A 40 5.51 2.85 7.57
N GLU A 41 4.72 3.69 8.24
CA GLU A 41 4.77 3.97 9.68
C GLU A 41 3.67 3.21 10.47
N GLY A 42 3.00 2.24 9.82
CA GLY A 42 1.92 1.47 10.44
C GLY A 42 0.56 2.17 10.31
N LYS A 43 -0.07 2.47 11.44
CA LYS A 43 -1.41 3.09 11.51
C LYS A 43 -1.58 4.37 10.68
N PRO A 44 -0.67 5.37 10.75
CA PRO A 44 -0.83 6.59 9.96
C PRO A 44 -0.71 6.36 8.44
N SER A 45 0.08 5.37 8.01
CA SER A 45 0.17 4.99 6.60
C SER A 45 -1.10 4.27 6.12
N GLU A 46 -1.71 3.46 6.98
CA GLU A 46 -3.01 2.82 6.73
C GLU A 46 -4.12 3.85 6.56
N GLU A 47 -4.24 4.83 7.46
CA GLU A 47 -5.23 5.90 7.35
C GLU A 47 -5.05 6.72 6.06
N ARG A 48 -3.81 7.11 5.73
CA ARG A 48 -3.52 7.81 4.47
C ARG A 48 -3.87 6.97 3.24
N LEU A 49 -3.65 5.66 3.30
CA LEU A 49 -4.02 4.76 2.20
C LEU A 49 -5.54 4.72 2.03
N ILE A 50 -6.29 4.62 3.14
CA ILE A 50 -7.75 4.63 3.17
C ILE A 50 -8.30 5.95 2.60
N GLU A 51 -7.75 7.10 2.99
CA GLU A 51 -8.16 8.40 2.45
C GLU A 51 -7.92 8.51 0.93
N LEU A 52 -6.83 7.90 0.43
CA LEU A 52 -6.42 8.05 -0.96
C LEU A 52 -7.18 7.12 -1.92
N VAL A 53 -7.40 5.86 -1.52
CA VAL A 53 -7.99 4.84 -2.40
C VAL A 53 -9.35 4.31 -1.93
N GLY A 54 -9.81 4.74 -0.74
CA GLY A 54 -11.01 4.24 -0.08
C GLY A 54 -10.76 3.01 0.78
N GLU A 55 -11.59 2.81 1.82
CA GLU A 55 -11.43 1.73 2.81
C GLU A 55 -11.39 0.34 2.17
N GLU A 56 -12.33 0.04 1.26
CA GLU A 56 -12.38 -1.25 0.57
C GLU A 56 -11.09 -1.55 -0.21
N LYS A 57 -10.61 -0.56 -0.95
CA LYS A 57 -9.45 -0.72 -1.84
C LYS A 57 -8.16 -0.80 -1.03
N ALA A 58 -8.05 -0.03 0.05
CA ALA A 58 -6.94 -0.08 1.00
C ALA A 58 -6.85 -1.45 1.67
N LYS A 59 -7.96 -1.97 2.21
CA LYS A 59 -8.02 -3.33 2.80
C LYS A 59 -7.59 -4.39 1.79
N ARG A 60 -8.10 -4.32 0.55
CA ARG A 60 -7.78 -5.29 -0.52
C ARG A 60 -6.29 -5.27 -0.89
N LEU A 61 -5.67 -4.09 -0.92
CA LEU A 61 -4.22 -3.94 -1.14
C LEU A 61 -3.43 -4.53 0.04
N MET A 62 -3.81 -4.23 1.27
CA MET A 62 -3.17 -4.76 2.48
C MET A 62 -3.26 -6.27 2.57
N GLU A 63 -4.42 -6.87 2.27
CA GLU A 63 -4.58 -8.32 2.21
C GLU A 63 -3.70 -8.94 1.12
N SER A 64 -3.60 -8.29 -0.04
CA SER A 64 -2.75 -8.77 -1.13
C SER A 64 -1.25 -8.64 -0.81
N LEU A 65 -0.88 -7.74 0.11
CA LEU A 65 0.50 -7.56 0.59
C LEU A 65 0.85 -8.48 1.76
N ARG A 66 -0.14 -8.94 2.53
CA ARG A 66 0.04 -9.83 3.67
C ARG A 66 0.18 -11.31 3.27
N ARG A 67 -0.22 -11.66 2.05
CA ARG A 67 -0.14 -12.99 1.47
C ARG A 67 1.24 -13.30 0.90
#